data_AF-A0A7S1K3D7-F1
#
_entry.id   AF-A0A7S1K3D7-F1
#
_cell.length_a   1.000
_cell.length_b   1.000
_cell.length_c   1.000
_cell.angle_alpha   90.00
_cell.angle_beta   90.00
_cell.angle_gamma   90.00
#
_symmetry.space_group_name_H-M   'P 1'
#
loop_
_entity.id
_entity.type
_entity.pdbx_description
1 polymer ?
#
loop_
_entity_poly.entity_id
_entity_poly.type
_entity_poly.pdbx_seq_one_letter_code
_entity_poly.pdbx_strand_id
1 'polypeptide(L)'
;GTKRRPTMFGWCDATVHGSTDRATKQLASGLAEGDGLPSNAVTRLLEAKAEVKAEVEYMGRAETLLEAAARTCEGDDGALVLKALIEAGADVNAEATRAKALLFNSEPPISALVNRLYMGVLDKIHGSCFHSDYAANCRRADFLRTLDQITPMVRTLLAHRADPNRPSGVLHYYFKAIKDYFTADHPLDAKKRLEFTSILLDGGARVVPSDKWCSFHVACEMHLSDADVHVDIMRRLMTAGGAEQLNTAKQLSGEEEDHPERGPMPPLWREVGAGNTKVAQYLISEGAEAPAGGIEEIAASIKDKGGESH
;
A
#
# COMPACT_ATOMS: atom_id res chain seq x y z
N GLY A 1 -16.29 25.43 23.16
CA GLY A 1 -17.24 24.39 23.61
C GLY A 1 -17.99 23.85 22.41
N THR A 2 -17.56 22.72 21.88
CA THR A 2 -18.19 22.06 20.73
C THR A 2 -18.37 20.59 21.12
N LYS A 3 -19.53 20.28 21.71
CA LYS A 3 -19.97 18.90 21.90
C LYS A 3 -20.22 18.30 20.52
N ARG A 4 -19.32 17.41 20.05
CA ARG A 4 -19.59 16.56 18.89
C ARG A 4 -20.53 15.42 19.34
N ARG A 5 -21.57 15.19 18.54
CA ARG A 5 -22.65 14.23 18.81
C ARG A 5 -22.11 12.78 18.79
N PRO A 6 -22.61 11.90 19.68
CA PRO A 6 -22.34 10.48 19.55
C PRO A 6 -23.07 9.93 18.31
N THR A 7 -22.34 9.28 17.42
CA THR A 7 -22.93 8.61 16.26
C THR A 7 -23.67 7.36 16.73
N MET A 8 -24.89 7.23 16.19
CA MET A 8 -25.96 6.34 16.62
C MET A 8 -25.84 4.98 15.91
N PHE A 9 -24.74 4.27 16.12
CA PHE A 9 -24.61 2.84 15.82
C PHE A 9 -24.17 2.16 17.11
N GLY A 10 -24.84 1.09 17.53
CA GLY A 10 -24.47 0.34 18.73
C GLY A 10 -23.07 -0.24 18.54
N TRP A 11 -22.09 0.38 19.19
CA TRP A 11 -20.70 -0.02 19.17
C TRP A 11 -20.59 -1.40 19.84
N CYS A 12 -20.12 -2.40 19.11
CA CYS A 12 -19.72 -3.66 19.74
C CYS A 12 -18.54 -3.33 20.65
N ASP A 13 -18.69 -3.58 21.96
CA ASP A 13 -17.60 -3.44 22.94
C ASP A 13 -16.39 -4.21 22.44
N ALA A 14 -15.28 -3.51 22.16
CA ALA A 14 -14.02 -4.15 21.80
C ALA A 14 -13.64 -5.14 22.90
N THR A 15 -13.62 -6.43 22.55
CA THR A 15 -13.39 -7.48 23.54
C THR A 15 -11.90 -7.73 23.63
N VAL A 16 -11.33 -7.54 24.83
CA VAL A 16 -9.89 -7.80 25.06
C VAL A 16 -9.71 -9.25 25.43
N HIS A 17 -8.96 -9.99 24.61
CA HIS A 17 -8.59 -11.37 24.92
C HIS A 17 -7.28 -11.37 25.72
N GLY A 18 -7.26 -12.10 26.84
CA GLY A 18 -6.03 -12.37 27.60
C GLY A 18 -5.77 -11.50 28.85
N SER A 19 -6.50 -10.39 29.06
CA SER A 19 -6.23 -9.49 30.20
C SER A 19 -7.49 -8.98 30.92
N THR A 20 -7.45 -9.00 32.25
CA THR A 20 -8.48 -8.39 33.12
C THR A 20 -8.11 -6.99 33.62
N ASP A 21 -6.89 -6.53 33.33
CA ASP A 21 -6.36 -5.26 33.79
C ASP A 21 -7.08 -4.05 33.17
N ARG A 22 -7.28 -3.01 33.98
CA ARG A 22 -8.02 -1.80 33.60
C ARG A 22 -7.26 -0.97 32.57
N ALA A 23 -5.95 -0.83 32.71
CA ALA A 23 -5.14 -0.03 31.80
C ALA A 23 -5.10 -0.69 30.41
N THR A 24 -4.97 -2.01 30.38
CA THR A 24 -5.01 -2.82 29.14
C THR A 24 -6.35 -2.68 28.43
N LYS A 25 -7.48 -2.73 29.15
CA LYS A 25 -8.81 -2.51 28.57
C LYS A 25 -8.99 -1.10 28.01
N GLN A 26 -8.50 -0.09 28.71
CA GLN A 26 -8.56 1.30 28.24
C GLN A 26 -7.71 1.53 26.99
N LEU A 27 -6.51 0.93 26.95
CA LEU A 27 -5.63 0.99 25.79
C LEU A 27 -6.29 0.32 24.58
N ALA A 28 -6.82 -0.89 24.78
CA ALA A 28 -7.50 -1.65 23.75
C ALA A 28 -8.75 -0.97 23.18
N SER A 29 -9.66 -0.52 24.06
CA SER A 29 -10.90 0.18 23.64
C SER A 29 -10.56 1.46 22.87
N GLY A 30 -9.62 2.26 23.37
CA GLY A 30 -9.22 3.50 22.68
C GLY A 30 -8.58 3.26 21.31
N LEU A 31 -7.85 2.16 21.11
CA LEU A 31 -7.29 1.80 19.81
C LEU A 31 -8.32 1.12 18.88
N ALA A 32 -9.34 0.47 19.42
CA ALA A 32 -10.36 -0.25 18.65
C ALA A 32 -11.47 0.67 18.11
N GLU A 33 -11.86 1.71 18.87
CA GLU A 33 -13.02 2.58 18.59
C GLU A 33 -12.80 3.60 17.44
N GLY A 34 -11.71 3.48 16.69
CA GLY A 34 -11.53 4.21 15.43
C GLY A 34 -11.04 5.65 15.54
N ASP A 35 -11.12 6.27 16.72
CA ASP A 35 -10.63 7.64 16.95
C ASP A 35 -9.12 7.69 17.25
N GLY A 36 -8.50 6.52 17.51
CA GLY A 36 -7.12 6.42 17.97
C GLY A 36 -6.92 7.00 19.37
N LEU A 37 -5.80 6.66 20.00
CA LEU A 37 -5.38 7.31 21.26
C LEU A 37 -4.25 8.29 20.99
N PRO A 38 -4.28 9.49 21.57
CA PRO A 38 -3.13 10.37 21.50
C PRO A 38 -1.92 9.73 22.18
N SER A 39 -0.72 9.99 21.66
CA SER A 39 0.52 9.37 22.16
C SER A 39 0.70 9.48 23.68
N ASN A 40 0.33 10.63 24.28
CA ASN A 40 0.40 10.84 25.72
C ASN A 40 -0.52 9.92 26.55
N ALA A 41 -1.68 9.53 26.01
CA ALA A 41 -2.60 8.60 26.67
C ALA A 41 -2.04 7.18 26.62
N VAL A 42 -1.47 6.79 25.47
CA VAL A 42 -0.80 5.49 25.30
C VAL A 42 0.37 5.36 26.28
N THR A 43 1.26 6.35 26.36
CA THR A 43 2.39 6.33 27.30
C THR A 43 1.93 6.15 28.74
N ARG A 44 0.90 6.89 29.18
CA ARG A 44 0.37 6.77 30.55
C ARG A 44 -0.23 5.39 30.84
N LEU A 45 -0.86 4.77 29.86
CA LEU A 45 -1.43 3.42 30.01
C LEU A 45 -0.32 2.37 30.06
N LEU A 46 0.75 2.52 29.28
CA LEU A 46 1.94 1.68 29.34
C LEU A 46 2.68 1.83 30.68
N GLU A 47 2.83 3.06 31.20
CA GLU A 47 3.36 3.31 32.55
C GLU A 47 2.52 2.65 33.65
N ALA A 48 1.21 2.53 33.44
CA ALA A 48 0.30 1.79 34.31
C ALA A 48 0.37 0.26 34.14
N LYS A 49 1.37 -0.25 33.40
CA LYS A 49 1.61 -1.68 33.11
C LYS A 49 0.53 -2.33 32.25
N ALA A 50 -0.08 -1.57 31.32
CA ALA A 50 -0.93 -2.17 30.30
C ALA A 50 -0.18 -3.26 29.52
N GLU A 51 -0.84 -4.40 29.30
CA GLU A 51 -0.27 -5.54 28.59
C GLU A 51 -0.22 -5.28 27.09
N VAL A 52 0.99 -4.98 26.59
CA VAL A 52 1.21 -4.60 25.18
C VAL A 52 0.95 -5.73 24.18
N LYS A 53 0.98 -6.99 24.64
CA LYS A 53 0.76 -8.18 23.82
C LYS A 53 -0.71 -8.61 23.79
N ALA A 54 -1.60 -7.84 24.40
CA ALA A 54 -3.03 -8.11 24.35
C ALA A 54 -3.55 -8.02 22.91
N GLU A 55 -4.58 -8.81 22.63
CA GLU A 55 -5.32 -8.75 21.37
C GLU A 55 -6.69 -8.09 21.60
N VAL A 56 -7.12 -7.30 20.63
CA VAL A 56 -8.42 -6.65 20.59
C VAL A 56 -9.27 -7.29 19.51
N GLU A 57 -10.54 -7.53 19.81
CA GLU A 57 -11.50 -7.98 18.81
C GLU A 57 -12.22 -6.77 18.19
N TYR A 58 -12.07 -6.61 16.88
CA TYR A 58 -12.75 -5.60 16.08
C TYR A 58 -13.43 -6.26 14.88
N MET A 59 -14.74 -6.08 14.73
CA MET A 59 -15.53 -6.68 13.63
C MET A 59 -15.32 -8.20 13.47
N GLY A 60 -15.14 -8.93 14.58
CA GLY A 60 -14.89 -10.38 14.58
C GLY A 60 -13.47 -10.79 14.19
N ARG A 61 -12.55 -9.83 14.00
CA ARG A 61 -11.12 -10.04 13.79
C ARG A 61 -10.36 -9.74 15.08
N ALA A 62 -9.50 -10.66 15.49
CA ALA A 62 -8.48 -10.33 16.49
C ALA A 62 -7.38 -9.48 15.82
N GLU A 63 -6.97 -8.42 16.50
CA GLU A 63 -5.87 -7.52 16.12
C GLU A 63 -4.93 -7.38 17.32
N THR A 64 -3.62 -7.38 17.10
CA THR A 64 -2.68 -6.89 18.10
C THR A 64 -2.93 -5.40 18.36
N LEU A 65 -2.53 -4.88 19.52
CA LEU A 65 -2.60 -3.43 19.77
C LEU A 65 -1.81 -2.61 18.74
N LEU A 66 -0.75 -3.20 18.17
CA LEU A 66 0.06 -2.55 17.14
C LEU A 66 -0.68 -2.51 15.78
N GLU A 67 -1.38 -3.57 15.38
CA GLU A 67 -2.27 -3.58 14.20
C GLU A 67 -3.42 -2.56 14.38
N ALA A 68 -4.05 -2.52 15.56
CA ALA A 68 -5.13 -1.58 15.84
C ALA A 68 -4.65 -0.12 15.75
N ALA A 69 -3.47 0.19 16.31
CA ALA A 69 -2.86 1.51 16.19
C ALA A 69 -2.49 1.87 14.75
N ALA A 70 -1.98 0.92 13.96
CA ALA A 70 -1.72 1.13 12.54
C ALA A 70 -3.01 1.45 11.76
N ARG A 71 -4.14 0.85 12.15
CA ARG A 71 -5.45 1.10 11.54
C ARG A 71 -6.04 2.45 11.92
N THR A 72 -5.95 2.85 13.19
CA THR A 72 -6.73 3.99 13.72
C THR A 72 -5.94 5.27 13.94
N CYS A 73 -4.63 5.19 14.21
CA CYS A 73 -3.82 6.39 14.42
C CYS A 73 -3.35 7.02 13.10
N GLU A 74 -2.99 8.31 13.15
CA GLU A 74 -2.61 9.07 11.96
C GLU A 74 -1.39 9.95 12.20
N GLY A 75 -0.56 10.10 11.16
CA GLY A 75 0.51 11.08 11.13
C GLY A 75 1.60 10.86 12.18
N ASP A 76 2.24 11.96 12.58
CA ASP A 76 3.34 11.93 13.54
C ASP A 76 2.91 11.45 14.92
N ASP A 77 1.69 11.78 15.38
CA ASP A 77 1.18 11.28 16.65
C ASP A 77 0.95 9.77 16.60
N GLY A 78 0.42 9.24 15.49
CA GLY A 78 0.34 7.81 15.27
C GLY A 78 1.71 7.14 15.21
N ALA A 79 2.71 7.78 14.62
CA ALA A 79 4.08 7.28 14.63
C ALA A 79 4.66 7.21 16.06
N LEU A 80 4.33 8.17 16.92
CA LEU A 80 4.69 8.15 18.35
C LEU A 80 3.96 7.04 19.11
N VAL A 81 2.68 6.79 18.81
CA VAL A 81 1.92 5.66 19.39
C VAL A 81 2.57 4.33 19.02
N LEU A 82 2.85 4.10 17.73
CA LEU A 82 3.52 2.87 17.29
C LEU A 82 4.87 2.69 17.97
N LYS A 83 5.67 3.76 18.03
CA LYS A 83 6.97 3.76 18.71
C LYS A 83 6.83 3.35 20.18
N ALA A 84 5.89 3.95 20.91
CA ALA A 84 5.66 3.65 22.32
C ALA A 84 5.26 2.19 22.56
N LEU A 85 4.39 1.63 21.70
CA LEU A 85 4.00 0.22 21.77
C LEU A 85 5.19 -0.70 21.50
N ILE A 86 6.01 -0.41 20.49
CA ILE A 86 7.21 -1.20 20.16
C ILE A 86 8.24 -1.13 21.29
N GLU A 87 8.50 0.05 21.85
CA GLU A 87 9.43 0.24 22.98
C GLU A 87 8.94 -0.48 24.25
N ALA A 88 7.62 -0.63 24.43
CA ALA A 88 7.02 -1.44 25.49
C ALA A 88 7.06 -2.96 25.23
N GLY A 89 7.54 -3.40 24.06
CA GLY A 89 7.73 -4.81 23.72
C GLY A 89 6.64 -5.42 22.83
N ALA A 90 5.85 -4.59 22.13
CA ALA A 90 5.02 -5.09 21.02
C ALA A 90 5.90 -5.71 19.94
N ASP A 91 5.50 -6.87 19.43
CA ASP A 91 6.18 -7.49 18.29
C ASP A 91 5.76 -6.77 17.00
N VAL A 92 6.74 -6.13 16.34
CA VAL A 92 6.56 -5.33 15.12
C VAL A 92 6.05 -6.14 13.93
N ASN A 93 6.25 -7.46 13.96
CA ASN A 93 5.87 -8.40 12.91
C ASN A 93 4.76 -9.36 13.35
N ALA A 94 4.15 -9.14 14.52
CA ALA A 94 3.10 -10.03 14.99
C ALA A 94 1.88 -9.96 14.07
N GLU A 95 1.32 -11.14 13.84
CA GLU A 95 0.03 -11.36 13.21
C GLU A 95 -0.91 -11.88 14.31
N ALA A 96 -2.14 -11.38 14.36
CA ALA A 96 -3.09 -11.76 15.38
C ALA A 96 -3.45 -13.26 15.29
N THR A 97 -3.51 -13.90 16.45
CA THR A 97 -3.55 -15.38 16.58
C THR A 97 -4.86 -16.00 16.09
N ARG A 98 -5.94 -15.22 15.97
CA ARG A 98 -7.29 -15.69 15.62
C ARG A 98 -7.79 -15.13 14.28
N ALA A 99 -7.13 -15.50 13.19
CA ALA A 99 -7.72 -15.43 11.84
C ALA A 99 -8.71 -16.58 11.58
N LYS A 100 -9.60 -16.91 12.54
CA LYS A 100 -10.42 -18.15 12.45
C LYS A 100 -11.74 -18.00 11.71
N ALA A 101 -12.06 -16.85 11.13
CA ALA A 101 -13.22 -16.72 10.26
C ALA A 101 -13.05 -15.63 9.21
N LEU A 102 -13.00 -16.07 7.95
CA LEU A 102 -13.50 -15.41 6.73
C LEU A 102 -12.64 -14.27 6.11
N LEU A 103 -12.11 -14.61 4.92
CA LEU A 103 -11.82 -13.74 3.75
C LEU A 103 -10.67 -12.73 3.81
N PHE A 104 -10.14 -12.36 4.98
CA PHE A 104 -8.99 -11.44 5.08
C PHE A 104 -7.97 -11.98 6.09
N ASN A 105 -6.73 -12.22 5.65
CA ASN A 105 -5.65 -12.66 6.54
C ASN A 105 -5.30 -11.54 7.54
N SER A 106 -4.84 -11.88 8.75
CA SER A 106 -4.12 -10.90 9.58
C SER A 106 -2.91 -10.41 8.80
N GLU A 107 -2.64 -9.11 8.90
CA GLU A 107 -1.60 -8.45 8.13
C GLU A 107 -0.65 -7.80 9.12
N PRO A 108 0.67 -7.96 8.95
CA PRO A 108 1.63 -7.21 9.72
C PRO A 108 1.30 -5.70 9.71
N PRO A 109 1.59 -4.95 10.78
CA PRO A 109 1.23 -3.54 10.89
C PRO A 109 1.62 -2.67 9.69
N ILE A 110 2.75 -2.96 9.05
CA ILE A 110 3.20 -2.22 7.85
C ILE A 110 2.31 -2.49 6.63
N SER A 111 1.82 -3.72 6.48
CA SER A 111 0.89 -4.11 5.43
C SER A 111 -0.48 -3.49 5.66
N ALA A 112 -0.95 -3.44 6.91
CA ALA A 112 -2.18 -2.74 7.27
C ALA A 112 -2.11 -1.23 6.90
N LEU A 113 -0.99 -0.56 7.18
CA LEU A 113 -0.81 0.85 6.79
C LEU A 113 -0.84 1.07 5.29
N VAL A 114 -0.13 0.24 4.52
CA VAL A 114 -0.12 0.38 3.06
C VAL A 114 -1.48 0.03 2.47
N ASN A 115 -2.21 -0.93 3.05
CA ASN A 115 -3.57 -1.25 2.66
C ASN A 115 -4.58 -0.14 2.98
N ARG A 116 -4.29 0.77 3.92
CA ARG A 116 -5.10 1.99 4.06
C ARG A 116 -5.07 2.87 2.82
N LEU A 117 -4.03 2.82 1.99
CA LEU A 117 -4.04 3.53 0.70
C LEU A 117 -5.10 2.99 -0.25
N TYR A 118 -5.42 1.70 -0.14
CA TYR A 118 -6.45 1.04 -0.93
C TYR A 118 -7.83 1.18 -0.26
N MET A 119 -7.94 0.82 1.02
CA MET A 119 -9.19 0.80 1.77
C MET A 119 -9.68 2.17 2.21
N GLY A 120 -8.78 3.10 2.58
CA GLY A 120 -9.14 4.46 3.00
C GLY A 120 -9.77 5.29 1.88
N VAL A 121 -9.51 4.90 0.62
CA VAL A 121 -10.21 5.42 -0.55
C VAL A 121 -11.58 4.77 -0.71
N LEU A 122 -11.73 3.45 -0.46
CA LEU A 122 -12.99 2.72 -0.59
C LEU A 122 -14.01 3.02 0.53
N ASP A 123 -13.59 3.12 1.79
CA ASP A 123 -14.47 3.31 2.97
C ASP A 123 -15.24 4.63 2.95
N LYS A 124 -14.68 5.68 2.32
CA LYS A 124 -15.34 7.00 2.21
C LYS A 124 -16.30 7.10 1.02
N ILE A 125 -16.40 6.07 0.19
CA ILE A 125 -17.14 6.05 -1.09
C ILE A 125 -18.48 5.30 -1.00
N HIS A 126 -18.93 4.87 0.19
CA HIS A 126 -20.23 4.20 0.35
C HIS A 126 -21.49 5.05 0.09
N GLY A 127 -21.39 6.16 -0.64
CA GLY A 127 -22.56 6.88 -1.14
C GLY A 127 -22.25 7.75 -2.33
N SER A 128 -22.67 7.29 -3.52
CA SER A 128 -22.96 8.15 -4.68
C SER A 128 -21.75 8.95 -5.20
N CYS A 129 -20.94 8.37 -6.10
CA CYS A 129 -20.34 9.03 -7.27
C CYS A 129 -19.30 8.09 -7.91
N PHE A 130 -19.73 7.00 -8.54
CA PHE A 130 -18.78 6.03 -9.10
C PHE A 130 -18.14 6.44 -10.44
N HIS A 131 -18.63 7.48 -11.13
CA HIS A 131 -18.21 7.75 -12.52
C HIS A 131 -18.04 9.22 -12.92
N SER A 132 -17.73 10.13 -11.99
CA SER A 132 -17.44 11.55 -12.33
C SER A 132 -15.97 11.93 -12.09
N ASP A 133 -15.45 12.89 -12.88
CA ASP A 133 -14.11 13.49 -12.68
C ASP A 133 -13.94 14.09 -11.28
N TYR A 134 -15.04 14.57 -10.70
CA TYR A 134 -15.08 15.04 -9.32
C TYR A 134 -14.74 13.92 -8.32
N ALA A 135 -15.31 12.72 -8.51
CA ALA A 135 -14.97 11.56 -7.70
C ALA A 135 -13.51 11.12 -7.89
N ALA A 136 -12.98 11.21 -9.11
CA ALA A 136 -11.56 10.93 -9.38
C ALA A 136 -10.63 11.90 -8.63
N ASN A 137 -10.96 13.19 -8.59
CA ASN A 137 -10.17 14.18 -7.85
C ASN A 137 -10.28 14.01 -6.33
N CYS A 138 -11.47 13.66 -5.80
CA CYS A 138 -11.61 13.31 -4.39
C CYS A 138 -10.78 12.08 -4.01
N ARG A 139 -10.78 11.02 -4.83
CA ARG A 139 -9.94 9.82 -4.61
C ARG A 139 -8.46 10.15 -4.53
N ARG A 140 -7.96 11.02 -5.42
CA ARG A 140 -6.55 11.44 -5.45
C ARG A 140 -6.16 12.26 -4.21
N ALA A 141 -7.01 13.22 -3.83
CA ALA A 141 -6.77 14.04 -2.65
C ALA A 141 -6.78 13.19 -1.36
N ASP A 142 -7.70 12.23 -1.28
CA ASP A 142 -7.77 11.29 -0.16
C ASP A 142 -6.55 10.36 -0.13
N PHE A 143 -6.13 9.80 -1.28
CA PHE A 143 -4.90 9.01 -1.37
C PHE A 143 -3.68 9.80 -0.91
N LEU A 144 -3.51 11.04 -1.39
CA LEU A 144 -2.38 11.89 -1.01
C LEU A 144 -2.37 12.21 0.49
N ARG A 145 -3.54 12.51 1.07
CA ARG A 145 -3.67 12.75 2.51
C ARG A 145 -3.33 11.48 3.29
N THR A 146 -3.83 10.33 2.88
CA THR A 146 -3.53 9.06 3.54
C THR A 146 -2.05 8.70 3.40
N LEU A 147 -1.43 8.94 2.25
CA LEU A 147 0.00 8.77 2.05
C LEU A 147 0.81 9.63 3.03
N ASP A 148 0.46 10.91 3.15
CA ASP A 148 1.11 11.83 4.09
C ASP A 148 0.91 11.37 5.55
N GLN A 149 -0.28 10.84 5.90
CA GLN A 149 -0.58 10.32 7.25
C GLN A 149 0.19 9.05 7.60
N ILE A 150 0.32 8.10 6.67
CA ILE A 150 0.98 6.81 6.96
C ILE A 150 2.50 6.88 6.83
N THR A 151 3.04 7.83 6.07
CA THR A 151 4.49 7.97 5.82
C THR A 151 5.34 7.96 7.10
N PRO A 152 5.09 8.82 8.11
CA PRO A 152 5.87 8.79 9.35
C PRO A 152 5.70 7.47 10.12
N MET A 153 4.51 6.88 10.08
CA MET A 153 4.22 5.58 10.73
C MET A 153 5.01 4.44 10.08
N VAL A 154 5.04 4.37 8.74
CA VAL A 154 5.83 3.39 7.98
C VAL A 154 7.33 3.55 8.26
N ARG A 155 7.85 4.79 8.32
CA ARG A 155 9.24 5.06 8.70
C ARG A 155 9.57 4.50 10.09
N THR A 156 8.68 4.69 11.07
CA THR A 156 8.85 4.12 12.41
C THR A 156 8.89 2.59 12.38
N LEU A 157 7.94 1.95 11.71
CA LEU A 157 7.91 0.48 11.64
C LEU A 157 9.18 -0.09 11.00
N LEU A 158 9.63 0.48 9.87
CA LEU A 158 10.85 0.05 9.19
C LEU A 158 12.11 0.29 10.04
N ALA A 159 12.19 1.43 10.75
CA ALA A 159 13.29 1.70 11.68
C ALA A 159 13.38 0.67 12.81
N HIS A 160 12.25 0.04 13.16
CA HIS A 160 12.14 -1.03 14.15
C HIS A 160 12.14 -2.44 13.54
N ARG A 161 12.57 -2.61 12.27
CA ARG A 161 12.71 -3.90 11.58
C ARG A 161 11.38 -4.62 11.30
N ALA A 162 10.32 -3.87 11.01
CA ALA A 162 9.17 -4.44 10.32
C ALA A 162 9.62 -5.08 9.00
N ASP A 163 9.12 -6.28 8.68
CA ASP A 163 9.38 -6.95 7.41
C ASP A 163 8.38 -6.47 6.35
N PRO A 164 8.79 -5.64 5.39
CA PRO A 164 7.91 -5.15 4.33
C PRO A 164 7.50 -6.23 3.31
N ASN A 165 8.04 -7.44 3.41
CA ASN A 165 7.79 -8.52 2.44
C ASN A 165 6.68 -9.48 2.88
N ARG A 166 6.17 -9.39 4.12
CA ARG A 166 5.08 -10.25 4.62
C ARG A 166 3.71 -9.55 4.62
N PRO A 167 2.62 -10.22 4.17
CA PRO A 167 2.58 -11.58 3.61
C PRO A 167 2.92 -11.66 2.11
N SER A 168 2.72 -10.60 1.33
CA SER A 168 2.82 -10.62 -0.16
C SER A 168 3.59 -9.43 -0.77
N GLY A 169 4.26 -8.62 0.06
CA GLY A 169 5.09 -7.49 -0.37
C GLY A 169 4.33 -6.16 -0.48
N VAL A 170 4.61 -5.23 0.42
CA VAL A 170 3.95 -3.91 0.48
C VAL A 170 4.12 -3.06 -0.80
N LEU A 171 5.19 -3.30 -1.58
CA LEU A 171 5.38 -2.64 -2.87
C LEU A 171 4.23 -2.97 -3.83
N HIS A 172 3.71 -4.19 -3.80
CA HIS A 172 2.63 -4.59 -4.68
C HIS A 172 1.37 -3.76 -4.42
N TYR A 173 0.90 -3.72 -3.16
CA TYR A 173 -0.29 -2.97 -2.78
C TYR A 173 -0.14 -1.47 -3.05
N TYR A 174 1.05 -0.92 -2.74
CA TYR A 174 1.35 0.47 -3.02
C TYR A 174 1.23 0.81 -4.51
N PHE A 175 1.89 0.04 -5.37
CA PHE A 175 1.84 0.29 -6.80
C PHE A 175 0.47 0.00 -7.41
N LYS A 176 -0.22 -1.05 -6.96
CA LYS A 176 -1.60 -1.32 -7.39
C LYS A 176 -2.52 -0.13 -7.08
N ALA A 177 -2.46 0.42 -5.87
CA ALA A 177 -3.26 1.57 -5.51
C ALA A 177 -2.96 2.78 -6.41
N ILE A 178 -1.70 3.02 -6.78
CA ILE A 178 -1.36 4.11 -7.71
C ILE A 178 -1.99 3.86 -9.09
N LYS A 179 -1.84 2.65 -9.64
CA LYS A 179 -2.42 2.29 -10.94
C LYS A 179 -3.94 2.50 -10.96
N ASP A 180 -4.63 2.14 -9.88
CA ASP A 180 -6.09 2.18 -9.84
C ASP A 180 -6.65 3.61 -9.63
N TYR A 181 -5.88 4.52 -9.02
CA TYR A 181 -6.35 5.87 -8.67
C TYR A 181 -5.78 7.00 -9.53
N PHE A 182 -4.68 6.78 -10.23
CA PHE A 182 -3.99 7.80 -11.05
C PHE A 182 -3.95 7.39 -12.52
N THR A 183 -4.04 8.38 -13.41
CA THR A 183 -4.11 8.18 -14.87
C THR A 183 -3.09 9.07 -15.58
N ALA A 184 -2.94 8.90 -16.90
CA ALA A 184 -2.06 9.73 -17.72
C ALA A 184 -2.36 11.24 -17.59
N ASP A 185 -3.65 11.60 -17.58
CA ASP A 185 -4.08 12.99 -17.47
C ASP A 185 -3.89 13.58 -16.06
N HIS A 186 -3.76 12.73 -15.06
CA HIS A 186 -3.68 13.12 -13.65
C HIS A 186 -2.72 12.20 -12.89
N PRO A 187 -1.40 12.33 -13.13
CA PRO A 187 -0.40 11.47 -12.50
C PRO A 187 -0.20 11.85 -11.03
N LEU A 188 0.25 10.87 -10.22
CA LEU A 188 0.77 11.16 -8.88
C LEU A 188 2.05 12.00 -9.01
N ASP A 189 2.23 12.97 -8.10
CA ASP A 189 3.46 13.76 -8.05
C ASP A 189 4.69 12.83 -8.00
N ALA A 190 5.58 12.99 -8.98
CA ALA A 190 6.68 12.07 -9.19
C ALA A 190 7.63 12.05 -7.98
N LYS A 191 7.87 13.21 -7.34
CA LYS A 191 8.75 13.31 -6.17
C LYS A 191 8.15 12.60 -4.95
N LYS A 192 6.86 12.79 -4.66
CA LYS A 192 6.17 12.05 -3.59
C LYS A 192 6.21 10.54 -3.84
N ARG A 193 6.04 10.11 -5.09
CA ARG A 193 6.13 8.69 -5.45
C ARG A 193 7.53 8.14 -5.22
N LEU A 194 8.56 8.85 -5.68
CA LEU A 194 9.95 8.45 -5.47
C LEU A 194 10.29 8.41 -3.97
N GLU A 195 9.84 9.40 -3.19
CA GLU A 195 10.08 9.44 -1.75
C GLU A 195 9.51 8.18 -1.08
N PHE A 196 8.22 7.89 -1.25
CA PHE A 196 7.61 6.76 -0.56
C PHE A 196 8.14 5.41 -1.07
N THR A 197 8.40 5.29 -2.38
CA THR A 197 9.12 4.13 -2.94
C THR A 197 10.51 3.99 -2.32
N SER A 198 11.16 5.11 -2.00
CA SER A 198 12.47 5.11 -1.35
C SER A 198 12.42 4.58 0.06
N ILE A 199 11.47 5.04 0.85
CA ILE A 199 11.21 4.54 2.20
C ILE A 199 11.05 3.01 2.19
N LEU A 200 10.19 2.48 1.32
CA LEU A 200 9.92 1.04 1.29
C LEU A 200 11.15 0.22 0.89
N LEU A 201 11.83 0.63 -0.18
CA LEU A 201 13.00 -0.09 -0.68
C LEU A 201 14.22 0.01 0.26
N ASP A 202 14.46 1.19 0.86
CA ASP A 202 15.53 1.36 1.86
C ASP A 202 15.20 0.59 3.15
N GLY A 203 13.92 0.38 3.43
CA GLY A 203 13.40 -0.51 4.48
C GLY A 203 13.53 -2.00 4.17
N GLY A 204 14.05 -2.39 3.01
CA GLY A 204 14.27 -3.78 2.63
C GLY A 204 13.10 -4.44 1.88
N ALA A 205 12.15 -3.66 1.38
CA ALA A 205 11.11 -4.19 0.50
C ALA A 205 11.74 -4.70 -0.81
N ARG A 206 11.31 -5.87 -1.27
CA ARG A 206 11.80 -6.50 -2.49
C ARG A 206 10.70 -6.65 -3.51
N VAL A 207 11.11 -6.65 -4.78
CA VAL A 207 10.25 -7.10 -5.86
C VAL A 207 10.06 -8.60 -5.69
N VAL A 208 8.84 -9.01 -5.31
CA VAL A 208 8.48 -10.42 -5.19
C VAL A 208 7.79 -10.85 -6.49
N PRO A 209 8.29 -11.88 -7.18
CA PRO A 209 7.56 -12.46 -8.30
C PRO A 209 6.33 -13.22 -7.78
N SER A 210 5.16 -12.91 -8.30
CA SER A 210 4.00 -13.81 -8.21
C SER A 210 3.40 -14.05 -9.59
N ASP A 211 2.71 -15.17 -9.75
CA ASP A 211 2.13 -15.60 -11.03
C ASP A 211 1.10 -14.62 -11.59
N LYS A 212 0.48 -13.82 -10.72
CA LYS A 212 -0.59 -12.87 -11.09
C LYS A 212 -0.22 -11.40 -10.91
N TRP A 213 0.74 -11.11 -10.04
CA TRP A 213 1.03 -9.76 -9.57
C TRP A 213 2.53 -9.57 -9.32
N CYS A 214 3.19 -8.72 -10.10
CA CYS A 214 4.55 -8.31 -9.82
C CYS A 214 4.61 -6.78 -9.73
N SER A 215 5.12 -6.26 -8.61
CA SER A 215 5.27 -4.82 -8.40
C SER A 215 6.09 -4.14 -9.50
N PHE A 216 7.05 -4.87 -10.11
CA PHE A 216 7.87 -4.38 -11.22
C PHE A 216 7.03 -4.14 -12.47
N HIS A 217 6.23 -5.12 -12.90
CA HIS A 217 5.33 -4.97 -14.06
C HIS A 217 4.29 -3.87 -13.84
N VAL A 218 3.70 -3.79 -12.63
CA VAL A 218 2.70 -2.75 -12.32
C VAL A 218 3.34 -1.36 -12.32
N ALA A 219 4.59 -1.23 -11.85
CA ALA A 219 5.32 0.04 -11.90
C ALA A 219 5.59 0.53 -13.32
N CYS A 220 5.67 -0.39 -14.30
CA CYS A 220 5.93 -0.05 -15.70
C CYS A 220 4.75 0.61 -16.42
N GLU A 221 3.52 0.37 -15.95
CA GLU A 221 2.30 0.90 -16.58
C GLU A 221 1.94 2.29 -16.09
N MET A 222 2.69 2.82 -15.15
CA MET A 222 2.28 4.01 -14.47
C MET A 222 2.71 5.25 -15.23
N HIS A 223 1.76 6.15 -15.37
CA HIS A 223 2.03 7.47 -15.91
C HIS A 223 2.64 8.36 -14.82
N LEU A 224 3.82 8.90 -15.10
CA LEU A 224 4.49 9.90 -14.27
C LEU A 224 4.62 11.20 -15.03
N SER A 225 4.48 12.32 -14.30
CA SER A 225 4.72 13.66 -14.84
C SER A 225 6.19 13.92 -15.16
N ASP A 226 7.11 13.11 -14.62
CA ASP A 226 8.55 13.25 -14.77
C ASP A 226 9.19 11.89 -15.10
N ALA A 227 9.71 11.78 -16.32
CA ALA A 227 10.32 10.55 -16.84
C ALA A 227 11.67 10.22 -16.18
N ASP A 228 12.43 11.22 -15.71
CA ASP A 228 13.69 10.97 -14.98
C ASP A 228 13.42 10.30 -13.64
N VAL A 229 12.40 10.79 -12.93
CA VAL A 229 11.98 10.19 -11.67
C VAL A 229 11.43 8.77 -11.87
N HIS A 230 10.74 8.50 -12.99
CA HIS A 230 10.32 7.14 -13.33
C HIS A 230 11.52 6.22 -13.53
N VAL A 231 12.55 6.66 -14.28
CA VAL A 231 13.80 5.90 -14.44
C VAL A 231 14.46 5.63 -13.10
N ASP A 232 14.50 6.60 -12.18
CA ASP A 232 15.07 6.40 -10.85
C ASP A 232 14.29 5.37 -10.02
N ILE A 233 12.95 5.39 -10.09
CA ILE A 233 12.09 4.36 -9.47
C ILE A 233 12.42 2.98 -10.06
N MET A 234 12.49 2.87 -11.40
CA MET A 234 12.78 1.61 -12.08
C MET A 234 14.17 1.08 -11.72
N ARG A 235 15.18 1.95 -11.64
CA ARG A 235 16.54 1.59 -11.21
C ARG A 235 16.57 0.99 -9.81
N ARG A 236 15.84 1.62 -8.88
CA ARG A 236 15.76 1.11 -7.50
C ARG A 236 15.00 -0.22 -7.43
N LEU A 237 13.92 -0.38 -8.20
CA LEU A 237 13.21 -1.65 -8.30
C LEU A 237 14.07 -2.76 -8.93
N MET A 238 14.88 -2.43 -9.94
CA MET A 238 15.83 -3.36 -10.58
C MET A 238 16.78 -3.96 -9.54
N THR A 239 17.35 -3.09 -8.70
CA THR A 239 18.26 -3.46 -7.61
C THR A 239 17.56 -4.29 -6.52
N ALA A 240 16.26 -4.07 -6.32
CA ALA A 240 15.44 -4.75 -5.32
C ALA A 240 14.87 -6.11 -5.77
N GLY A 241 15.38 -6.68 -6.87
CA GLY A 241 14.93 -7.97 -7.43
C GLY A 241 14.16 -7.87 -8.74
N GLY A 242 13.93 -6.66 -9.26
CA GLY A 242 13.24 -6.44 -10.53
C GLY A 242 13.98 -6.97 -11.75
N ALA A 243 15.32 -7.12 -11.67
CA ALA A 243 16.13 -7.66 -12.77
C ALA A 243 15.69 -9.04 -13.24
N GLU A 244 15.23 -9.91 -12.32
CA GLU A 244 14.73 -11.25 -12.66
C GLU A 244 13.42 -11.19 -13.46
N GLN A 245 12.73 -10.04 -13.46
CA GLN A 245 11.46 -9.84 -14.14
C GLN A 245 11.60 -9.10 -15.49
N LEU A 246 12.81 -8.65 -15.83
CA LEU A 246 13.08 -7.76 -16.98
C LEU A 246 12.54 -8.27 -18.32
N ASN A 247 12.68 -9.58 -18.56
CA ASN A 247 12.21 -10.25 -19.77
C ASN A 247 11.01 -11.17 -19.53
N THR A 248 10.48 -11.22 -18.31
CA THR A 248 9.34 -12.09 -18.00
C THR A 248 8.07 -11.47 -18.55
N ALA A 249 7.43 -12.12 -19.52
CA ALA A 249 6.11 -11.72 -19.98
C ALA A 249 5.04 -12.12 -18.95
N LYS A 250 4.20 -11.17 -18.54
CA LYS A 250 3.06 -11.43 -17.65
C LYS A 250 1.82 -10.77 -18.20
N GLN A 251 0.66 -11.37 -17.95
CA GLN A 251 -0.63 -10.73 -18.09
C GLN A 251 -1.02 -10.19 -16.71
N LEU A 252 -1.37 -8.90 -16.62
CA LEU A 252 -1.79 -8.33 -15.35
C LEU A 252 -3.30 -8.56 -15.18
N SER A 253 -3.72 -8.95 -13.99
CA SER A 253 -5.14 -9.12 -13.66
C SER A 253 -5.95 -7.85 -13.97
N GLY A 254 -7.16 -8.02 -14.49
CA GLY A 254 -7.98 -6.96 -15.07
C GLY A 254 -7.83 -6.86 -16.59
N GLU A 255 -6.61 -7.05 -17.12
CA GLU A 255 -6.40 -7.11 -18.58
C GLU A 255 -7.00 -8.36 -19.20
N GLU A 256 -7.06 -9.49 -18.48
CA GLU A 256 -7.74 -10.71 -18.95
C GLU A 256 -9.24 -10.49 -19.21
N GLU A 257 -9.87 -9.61 -18.44
CA GLU A 257 -11.31 -9.34 -18.53
C GLU A 257 -11.62 -8.22 -19.53
N ASP A 258 -10.82 -7.14 -19.51
CA ASP A 258 -11.06 -5.96 -20.34
C ASP A 258 -10.45 -6.06 -21.76
N HIS A 259 -9.34 -6.80 -21.90
CA HIS A 259 -8.53 -6.88 -23.13
C HIS A 259 -7.92 -8.29 -23.33
N PRO A 260 -8.75 -9.34 -23.50
CA PRO A 260 -8.29 -10.72 -23.60
C PRO A 260 -7.29 -10.96 -24.75
N GLU A 261 -7.30 -10.11 -25.77
CA GLU A 261 -6.42 -10.15 -26.94
C GLU A 261 -4.98 -9.71 -26.66
N ARG A 262 -4.72 -8.92 -25.61
CA ARG A 262 -3.41 -8.29 -25.39
C ARG A 262 -2.32 -9.27 -24.93
N GLY A 263 -2.69 -10.45 -24.45
CA GLY A 263 -1.76 -11.50 -24.03
C GLY A 263 -0.73 -11.06 -22.97
N PRO A 264 0.16 -11.95 -22.53
CA PRO A 264 1.22 -11.59 -21.60
C PRO A 264 2.29 -10.71 -22.29
N MET A 265 2.64 -9.58 -21.67
CA MET A 265 3.63 -8.63 -22.19
C MET A 265 4.80 -8.46 -21.20
N PRO A 266 6.06 -8.43 -21.68
CA PRO A 266 7.21 -8.11 -20.84
C PRO A 266 7.27 -6.60 -20.51
N PRO A 267 8.03 -6.19 -19.47
CA PRO A 267 8.17 -4.81 -19.03
C PRO A 267 8.47 -3.80 -20.15
N LEU A 268 9.40 -4.12 -21.05
CA LEU A 268 9.76 -3.23 -22.16
C LEU A 268 8.57 -2.91 -23.06
N TRP A 269 7.76 -3.92 -23.39
CA TRP A 269 6.59 -3.73 -24.26
C TRP A 269 5.51 -2.86 -23.58
N ARG A 270 5.38 -2.95 -22.25
CA ARG A 270 4.46 -2.11 -21.48
C ARG A 270 4.88 -0.65 -21.50
N GLU A 271 6.16 -0.37 -21.27
CA GLU A 271 6.68 1.01 -21.31
C GLU A 271 6.54 1.63 -22.71
N VAL A 272 6.82 0.86 -23.77
CA VAL A 272 6.61 1.35 -25.14
C VAL A 272 5.13 1.60 -25.42
N GLY A 273 4.24 0.70 -25.00
CA GLY A 273 2.79 0.88 -25.13
C GLY A 273 2.26 2.10 -24.37
N ALA A 274 2.84 2.41 -23.21
CA ALA A 274 2.53 3.59 -22.42
C ALA A 274 3.15 4.90 -22.97
N GLY A 275 4.01 4.81 -24.00
CA GLY A 275 4.74 5.95 -24.57
C GLY A 275 5.95 6.42 -23.74
N ASN A 276 6.36 5.65 -22.74
CA ASN A 276 7.44 5.97 -21.80
C ASN A 276 8.83 5.66 -22.39
N THR A 277 9.16 6.36 -23.48
CA THR A 277 10.37 6.10 -24.29
C THR A 277 11.66 6.11 -23.46
N LYS A 278 11.76 7.00 -22.46
CA LYS A 278 12.96 7.12 -21.61
C LYS A 278 13.16 5.91 -20.70
N VAL A 279 12.05 5.37 -20.16
CA VAL A 279 12.10 4.17 -19.34
C VAL A 279 12.36 2.94 -20.21
N ALA A 280 11.75 2.88 -21.41
CA ALA A 280 12.04 1.83 -22.38
C ALA A 280 13.54 1.80 -22.76
N GLN A 281 14.15 2.96 -23.04
CA GLN A 281 15.60 3.07 -23.28
C GLN A 281 16.43 2.59 -22.08
N TYR A 282 16.02 2.95 -20.87
CA TYR A 282 16.65 2.46 -19.65
C TYR A 282 16.57 0.92 -19.56
N LEU A 283 15.40 0.32 -19.75
CA LEU A 283 15.23 -1.13 -19.70
C LEU A 283 16.10 -1.85 -20.74
N ILE A 284 16.21 -1.32 -21.97
CA ILE A 284 17.12 -1.86 -23.00
C ILE A 284 18.57 -1.80 -22.53
N SER A 285 18.99 -0.69 -21.92
CA SER A 285 20.36 -0.54 -21.38
C SER A 285 20.68 -1.52 -20.24
N GLU A 286 19.65 -1.99 -19.54
CA GLU A 286 19.75 -3.01 -18.47
C GLU A 286 19.62 -4.45 -18.99
N GLY A 287 19.46 -4.65 -20.32
CA GLY A 287 19.41 -5.97 -20.95
C GLY A 287 18.01 -6.49 -21.28
N ALA A 288 17.00 -5.61 -21.39
CA ALA A 288 15.71 -6.02 -21.90
C ALA A 288 15.80 -6.50 -23.36
N GLU A 289 15.17 -7.63 -23.64
CA GLU A 289 15.11 -8.21 -24.98
C GLU A 289 14.23 -7.34 -25.89
N ALA A 290 14.86 -6.74 -26.90
CA ALA A 290 14.22 -5.91 -27.90
C ALA A 290 14.41 -6.50 -29.30
N PRO A 291 13.43 -6.34 -30.22
CA PRO A 291 13.61 -6.71 -31.61
C PRO A 291 14.66 -5.80 -32.29
N ALA A 292 15.10 -6.16 -33.49
CA ALA A 292 16.17 -5.46 -34.19
C ALA A 292 15.84 -3.98 -34.47
N GLY A 293 14.57 -3.67 -34.75
CA GLY A 293 14.06 -2.31 -34.91
C GLY A 293 13.70 -1.61 -33.60
N GLY A 294 14.06 -2.17 -32.44
CA GLY A 294 14.02 -1.50 -31.15
C GLY A 294 12.62 -1.05 -30.72
N ILE A 295 12.54 0.18 -30.20
CA ILE A 295 11.30 0.76 -29.65
C ILE A 295 10.28 1.00 -30.76
N GLU A 296 10.73 1.43 -31.94
CA GLU A 296 9.90 1.77 -33.08
C GLU A 296 9.15 0.54 -33.62
N GLU A 297 9.83 -0.59 -33.71
CA GLU A 297 9.23 -1.86 -34.13
C GLU A 297 8.23 -2.38 -33.10
N ILE A 298 8.54 -2.28 -31.81
CA ILE A 298 7.61 -2.61 -30.73
C ILE A 298 6.35 -1.72 -30.83
N ALA A 299 6.53 -0.40 -30.98
CA ALA A 299 5.42 0.54 -31.08
C ALA A 299 4.53 0.29 -32.30
N ALA A 300 5.11 -0.11 -33.44
CA ALA A 300 4.36 -0.52 -34.62
C ALA A 300 3.56 -1.80 -34.36
N SER A 301 4.17 -2.82 -33.76
CA SER A 301 3.50 -4.08 -33.44
C SER A 301 2.33 -3.92 -32.46
N ILE A 302 2.46 -3.02 -31.48
CA ILE A 302 1.36 -2.70 -30.54
C ILE A 302 0.19 -2.02 -31.28
N LYS A 303 0.48 -1.09 -32.20
CA LYS A 303 -0.54 -0.41 -33.00
C LYS A 303 -1.29 -1.36 -33.92
N ASP A 304 -0.59 -2.29 -34.56
CA ASP A 304 -1.20 -3.28 -35.46
C ASP A 304 -2.14 -4.23 -34.70
N LYS A 305 -1.80 -4.62 -33.47
CA LYS A 305 -2.67 -5.44 -32.60
C LYS A 305 -3.85 -4.67 -32.01
N GLY A 306 -3.71 -3.35 -31.80
CA GLY A 306 -4.79 -2.48 -31.34
C GLY A 306 -5.76 -2.04 -32.44
N GLY A 307 -5.51 -2.41 -33.69
CA GLY A 307 -6.32 -2.05 -34.87
C GLY A 307 -7.43 -3.03 -35.25
N GLU A 308 -7.59 -4.16 -34.55
CA GLU A 308 -8.64 -5.17 -34.83
C GLU A 308 -9.86 -5.07 -33.90
N SER A 309 -10.09 -3.93 -33.23
CA SER A 309 -11.36 -3.66 -32.52
C SER A 309 -12.17 -2.58 -33.24
N HIS A 310 -13.06 -3.03 -34.12
CA HIS A 310 -14.22 -2.27 -34.60
C HIS A 310 -15.44 -2.55 -33.71
#